data_AF-A0A7J8LTG1-F1
#
_entry.id   AF-A0A7J8LTG1-F1
#
_cell.length_a   1.000
_cell.length_b   1.000
_cell.length_c   1.000
_cell.angle_alpha   90.00
_cell.angle_beta   90.00
_cell.angle_gamma   90.00
#
_symmetry.space_group_name_H-M   'P 1'
#
loop_
_entity.id
_entity.type
_entity.pdbx_description
1 polymer ?
#
loop_
_entity_poly.entity_id
_entity_poly.type
_entity_poly.pdbx_seq_one_letter_code
_entity_poly.pdbx_strand_id
1 'polypeptide(L)'
;MLSTVEKRMGKLEESIGDAKESYNALGERIDDLKKLKERNDAIETMVMALNEEIMATTKALNTRIEKLDGELALCRAVMGKIVSNAVLSYEDVPKLKEFVGTRFTYDVDNFLWRMENYFYAKGITDYTVKVQDKRHSEIRTWQEFQCKLKGQLYPEFTKEVAQAKLRWLTQQDIVGEYVRKFKELML
;
A
#
# COMPACT_ATOMS: atom_id res chain seq x y z
N MET A 1 -1.75 26.63 82.57
CA MET A 1 -2.36 25.33 82.23
C MET A 1 -3.52 25.50 81.26
N LEU A 2 -4.54 26.33 81.56
CA LEU A 2 -5.71 26.55 80.70
C LEU A 2 -5.36 27.06 79.28
N SER A 3 -4.57 28.13 79.14
CA SER A 3 -4.26 28.69 77.81
C SER A 3 -3.46 27.75 76.89
N THR A 4 -2.69 26.84 77.48
CA THR A 4 -1.97 25.80 76.74
C THR A 4 -2.94 24.77 76.16
N VAL A 5 -4.01 24.44 76.88
CA VAL A 5 -5.06 23.52 76.42
C VAL A 5 -5.88 24.17 75.30
N GLU A 6 -6.28 25.44 75.46
CA GLU A 6 -7.03 26.18 74.43
C GLU A 6 -6.27 26.28 73.10
N LYS A 7 -4.97 26.62 73.16
CA LYS A 7 -4.13 26.66 71.95
C LYS A 7 -4.01 25.31 71.26
N ARG A 8 -3.98 24.21 72.02
CA ARG A 8 -3.95 22.86 71.47
C ARG A 8 -5.31 22.46 70.88
N MET A 9 -6.41 22.89 71.49
CA MET A 9 -7.76 22.67 70.99
C MET A 9 -7.95 23.31 69.61
N GLY A 10 -7.60 24.59 69.46
CA GLY A 10 -7.76 25.28 68.17
C GLY A 10 -6.95 24.64 67.02
N LYS A 11 -5.71 24.20 67.30
CA LYS A 11 -4.91 23.44 66.31
C LYS A 11 -5.55 22.10 65.94
N LEU A 12 -6.23 21.47 66.90
CA LEU A 12 -6.87 20.18 66.71
C LEU A 12 -8.15 20.36 65.89
N GLU A 13 -8.92 21.43 66.13
CA GLU A 13 -10.08 21.80 65.31
C GLU A 13 -9.70 22.12 63.86
N GLU A 14 -8.63 22.89 63.64
CA GLU A 14 -8.09 23.17 62.30
C GLU A 14 -7.68 21.87 61.58
N SER A 15 -6.89 21.01 62.25
CA SER A 15 -6.47 19.73 61.69
C SER A 15 -7.65 18.77 61.40
N ILE A 16 -8.73 18.83 62.19
CA ILE A 16 -9.97 18.07 61.92
C ILE A 16 -10.67 18.63 60.69
N GLY A 17 -10.70 19.96 60.52
CA GLY A 17 -11.22 20.63 59.32
C GLY A 17 -10.52 20.15 58.06
N ASP A 18 -9.18 20.22 58.05
CA ASP A 18 -8.35 19.76 56.94
C ASP A 18 -8.55 18.27 56.65
N ALA A 19 -8.64 17.44 57.69
CA ALA A 19 -8.88 16.00 57.55
C ALA A 19 -10.24 15.71 56.92
N LYS A 20 -11.28 16.49 57.27
CA LYS A 20 -12.62 16.34 56.71
C LYS A 20 -12.67 16.74 55.24
N GLU A 21 -11.99 17.81 54.87
CA GLU A 21 -11.89 18.25 53.47
C GLU A 21 -11.15 17.19 52.62
N SER A 22 -10.01 16.69 53.13
CA SER A 22 -9.27 15.59 52.50
C SER A 22 -10.09 14.31 52.36
N TYR A 23 -10.90 13.96 53.37
CA TYR A 23 -11.80 12.81 53.32
C TYR A 23 -12.85 12.94 52.21
N ASN A 24 -13.46 14.12 52.07
CA ASN A 24 -14.42 14.38 51.00
C ASN A 24 -13.77 14.29 49.61
N ALA A 25 -12.59 14.88 49.44
CA ALA A 25 -11.82 14.81 48.20
C ALA A 25 -11.43 13.36 47.83
N LEU A 26 -11.12 12.52 48.83
CA LEU A 26 -10.88 11.09 48.62
C LEU A 26 -12.14 10.38 48.12
N GLY A 27 -13.31 10.72 48.66
CA GLY A 27 -14.60 10.21 48.23
C GLY A 27 -14.87 10.47 46.75
N GLU A 28 -14.66 11.71 46.29
CA GLU A 28 -14.81 12.07 44.88
C GLU A 28 -13.86 11.28 43.98
N ARG A 29 -12.59 11.14 44.37
CA ARG A 29 -11.60 10.35 43.62
C ARG A 29 -11.98 8.87 43.54
N ILE A 30 -12.57 8.30 44.59
CA ILE A 30 -13.05 6.91 44.58
C ILE A 30 -14.18 6.74 43.55
N ASP A 31 -15.10 7.69 43.46
CA ASP A 31 -16.19 7.61 42.47
C ASP A 31 -15.67 7.78 41.04
N ASP A 32 -14.66 8.61 40.82
CA ASP A 32 -14.01 8.70 39.50
C ASP A 32 -13.25 7.42 39.15
N LEU A 33 -12.61 6.75 40.11
CA LEU A 33 -11.98 5.44 39.89
C LEU A 33 -13.02 4.36 39.50
N LYS A 34 -14.23 4.38 40.09
CA LYS A 34 -15.31 3.47 39.68
C LYS A 34 -15.73 3.73 38.23
N LYS A 35 -15.94 4.99 37.84
CA LYS A 35 -16.27 5.34 36.44
C LYS A 35 -15.17 4.91 35.47
N LEU A 36 -13.90 5.07 35.86
CA LEU A 36 -12.77 4.62 35.04
C LEU A 36 -12.75 3.10 34.89
N LYS A 37 -13.05 2.36 35.95
CA LYS A 37 -13.16 0.90 35.90
C LYS A 37 -14.25 0.46 34.93
N GLU A 38 -15.45 1.03 35.05
CA GLU A 38 -16.58 0.73 34.14
C GLU A 38 -16.23 0.99 32.67
N ARG A 39 -15.54 2.11 32.39
CA ARG A 39 -15.05 2.41 31.03
C ARG A 39 -14.02 1.39 30.56
N ASN A 40 -13.13 0.94 31.45
CA ASN A 40 -12.10 -0.04 31.11
C ASN A 40 -12.71 -1.41 30.79
N ASP A 41 -13.70 -1.85 31.57
CA ASP A 41 -14.44 -3.09 31.33
C ASP A 41 -15.21 -3.02 29.98
N ALA A 42 -15.77 -1.85 29.66
CA ALA A 42 -16.41 -1.61 28.35
C ALA A 42 -15.40 -1.66 27.19
N ILE A 43 -14.22 -1.04 27.36
CA ILE A 43 -13.14 -1.09 26.37
C ILE A 43 -12.68 -2.54 26.16
N GLU A 44 -12.48 -3.30 27.23
CA GLU A 44 -12.08 -4.71 27.15
C GLU A 44 -13.09 -5.52 26.33
N THR A 45 -14.38 -5.32 26.59
CA THR A 45 -15.46 -5.95 25.81
C THR A 45 -15.41 -5.57 24.32
N MET A 46 -15.20 -4.30 24.01
CA MET A 46 -15.11 -3.84 22.62
C MET A 46 -13.86 -4.39 21.91
N VAL A 47 -12.72 -4.46 22.61
CA VAL A 47 -11.49 -5.03 22.09
C VAL A 47 -11.66 -6.52 21.77
N MET A 48 -12.35 -7.27 22.62
CA MET A 48 -12.68 -8.67 22.34
C MET A 48 -13.52 -8.81 21.06
N ALA A 49 -14.58 -8.01 20.92
CA ALA A 49 -15.44 -8.05 19.73
C ALA A 49 -14.67 -7.69 18.44
N LEU A 50 -13.83 -6.65 18.48
CA LEU A 50 -12.99 -6.26 17.34
C LEU A 50 -11.99 -7.37 16.97
N ASN A 51 -11.39 -8.03 17.96
CA ASN A 51 -10.48 -9.14 17.71
C ASN A 51 -11.20 -10.32 17.04
N GLU A 52 -12.42 -10.65 17.45
CA GLU A 52 -13.23 -11.68 16.81
C GLU A 52 -13.56 -11.33 15.35
N GLU A 53 -13.93 -10.08 15.07
CA GLU A 53 -14.20 -9.61 13.70
C GLU A 53 -12.94 -9.67 12.81
N ILE A 54 -11.79 -9.25 13.35
CA ILE A 54 -10.49 -9.34 12.66
C ILE A 54 -10.14 -10.80 12.35
N MET A 55 -10.35 -11.72 13.29
CA MET A 55 -10.11 -13.15 13.04
C MET A 55 -11.04 -13.70 11.95
N ALA A 56 -12.32 -13.34 11.98
CA ALA A 56 -13.29 -13.79 10.99
C ALA A 56 -12.95 -13.29 9.59
N THR A 57 -12.62 -12.00 9.45
CA THR A 57 -12.23 -11.39 8.17
C THR A 57 -10.92 -11.97 7.64
N THR A 58 -9.92 -12.16 8.50
CA THR A 58 -8.64 -12.79 8.13
C THR A 58 -8.86 -14.20 7.59
N LYS A 59 -9.70 -14.99 8.25
CA LYS A 59 -10.05 -16.35 7.79
C LYS A 59 -10.74 -16.34 6.42
N ALA A 60 -11.70 -15.44 6.22
CA ALA A 60 -12.41 -15.32 4.95
C ALA A 60 -11.47 -14.92 3.79
N LEU A 61 -10.54 -14.00 4.04
CA LEU A 61 -9.53 -13.58 3.06
C LEU A 61 -8.59 -14.74 2.70
N ASN A 62 -8.10 -15.49 3.69
CA ASN A 62 -7.24 -16.65 3.45
C ASN A 62 -7.93 -17.70 2.58
N THR A 63 -9.20 -18.02 2.85
CA THR A 63 -9.98 -18.94 2.02
C THR A 63 -10.14 -18.43 0.58
N ARG A 64 -10.29 -17.12 0.38
CA ARG A 64 -10.38 -16.53 -0.96
C ARG A 64 -9.05 -16.60 -1.71
N ILE A 65 -7.93 -16.39 -1.02
CA ILE A 65 -6.58 -16.53 -1.59
C ILE A 65 -6.34 -17.97 -2.04
N GLU A 66 -6.63 -18.96 -1.18
CA GLU A 66 -6.49 -20.38 -1.54
C GLU A 66 -7.31 -20.76 -2.77
N LYS A 67 -8.55 -20.24 -2.88
CA LYS A 67 -9.39 -20.45 -4.06
C LYS A 67 -8.77 -19.82 -5.32
N LEU A 68 -8.27 -18.59 -5.23
CA LEU A 68 -7.63 -17.90 -6.36
C LEU A 68 -6.34 -18.60 -6.78
N ASP A 69 -5.53 -19.08 -5.84
CA ASP A 69 -4.33 -19.86 -6.13
C ASP A 69 -4.67 -21.17 -6.85
N GLY A 70 -5.76 -21.84 -6.44
CA GLY A 70 -6.29 -23.00 -7.14
C GLY A 70 -6.74 -22.68 -8.58
N GLU A 71 -7.49 -21.59 -8.77
CA GLU A 71 -7.92 -21.11 -10.10
C GLU A 71 -6.72 -20.75 -10.99
N LEU A 72 -5.71 -20.06 -10.44
CA LEU A 72 -4.47 -19.73 -11.17
C LEU A 72 -3.67 -20.98 -11.55
N ALA A 73 -3.59 -21.98 -10.67
CA ALA A 73 -2.94 -23.25 -10.97
C ALA A 73 -3.61 -23.98 -12.15
N LEU A 74 -4.95 -24.00 -12.19
CA LEU A 74 -5.70 -24.57 -13.31
C LEU A 74 -5.47 -23.79 -14.60
N CYS A 75 -5.54 -22.45 -14.56
CA CYS A 75 -5.25 -21.60 -15.71
C CYS A 75 -3.84 -21.85 -16.27
N ARG A 76 -2.83 -21.94 -15.39
CA ARG A 76 -1.45 -22.28 -15.77
C ARG A 76 -1.34 -23.67 -16.40
N ALA A 77 -2.05 -24.67 -15.86
CA ALA A 77 -2.03 -26.03 -16.41
C ALA A 77 -2.68 -26.09 -17.81
N VAL A 78 -3.78 -25.36 -18.03
CA VAL A 78 -4.42 -25.24 -19.35
C VAL A 78 -3.48 -24.54 -20.33
N MET A 79 -2.87 -23.41 -19.93
CA MET A 79 -1.87 -22.72 -20.74
C MET A 79 -0.67 -23.61 -21.07
N GLY A 80 -0.15 -24.35 -20.08
CA GLY A 80 0.94 -25.32 -20.30
C GLY A 80 0.58 -26.42 -21.29
N LYS A 81 -0.66 -26.91 -21.27
CA LYS A 81 -1.18 -27.88 -22.27
C LYS A 81 -1.39 -27.25 -23.64
N ILE A 82 -1.87 -26.01 -23.72
CA ILE A 82 -1.97 -25.26 -24.98
C ILE A 82 -0.58 -25.05 -25.58
N VAL A 83 0.42 -24.69 -24.77
CA VAL A 83 1.82 -24.52 -25.19
C VAL A 83 2.51 -25.87 -25.48
N SER A 84 2.04 -26.98 -24.91
CA SER A 84 2.55 -28.33 -25.22
C SER A 84 1.93 -28.89 -26.50
N ASN A 85 0.66 -28.60 -26.78
CA ASN A 85 -0.04 -29.03 -28.00
C ASN A 85 0.23 -28.10 -29.18
N ALA A 86 0.39 -26.81 -28.92
CA ALA A 86 1.07 -25.87 -29.78
C ALA A 86 2.53 -25.86 -29.36
N VAL A 87 3.28 -26.89 -29.77
CA VAL A 87 4.63 -26.62 -30.28
C VAL A 87 4.42 -25.60 -31.39
N LEU A 88 4.24 -24.33 -31.02
CA LEU A 88 4.60 -23.22 -31.87
C LEU A 88 6.06 -23.52 -32.12
N SER A 89 6.36 -23.87 -33.36
CA SER A 89 7.75 -23.93 -33.78
C SER A 89 8.41 -22.69 -33.20
N TYR A 90 9.55 -22.86 -32.56
CA TYR A 90 10.37 -21.75 -32.07
C TYR A 90 10.59 -20.69 -33.18
N GLU A 91 10.43 -21.07 -34.46
CA GLU A 91 10.40 -20.19 -35.63
C GLU A 91 9.21 -19.21 -35.73
N ASP A 92 8.04 -19.46 -35.12
CA ASP A 92 6.81 -18.69 -35.38
C ASP A 92 6.55 -17.50 -34.44
N VAL A 93 7.40 -17.28 -33.42
CA VAL A 93 7.23 -16.10 -32.55
C VAL A 93 7.44 -14.82 -33.38
N PRO A 94 6.41 -13.99 -33.59
CA PRO A 94 6.52 -12.81 -34.43
C PRO A 94 7.59 -11.86 -33.90
N LYS A 95 8.43 -11.32 -34.79
CA LYS A 95 9.43 -10.33 -34.41
C LYS A 95 8.75 -9.17 -33.69
N LEU A 96 9.35 -8.75 -32.57
CA LEU A 96 8.84 -7.64 -31.79
C LEU A 96 8.83 -6.38 -32.66
N LYS A 97 7.71 -5.65 -32.64
CA LYS A 97 7.58 -4.40 -33.38
C LYS A 97 8.54 -3.36 -32.81
N GLU A 98 9.24 -2.65 -33.69
CA GLU A 98 10.18 -1.59 -33.28
C GLU A 98 9.48 -0.53 -32.42
N PHE A 99 10.14 -0.15 -31.33
CA PHE A 99 9.68 0.94 -30.50
C PHE A 99 10.04 2.27 -31.15
N VAL A 100 9.03 3.08 -31.48
CA VAL A 100 9.19 4.33 -32.25
C VAL A 100 9.64 5.50 -31.35
N GLY A 101 10.10 5.25 -30.12
CA GLY A 101 10.68 6.28 -29.26
C GLY A 101 9.66 7.22 -28.63
N THR A 102 8.43 6.78 -28.40
CA THR A 102 7.36 7.61 -27.83
C THR A 102 7.63 7.90 -26.36
N ARG A 103 7.50 9.17 -25.92
CA ARG A 103 7.73 9.61 -24.53
C ARG A 103 6.50 9.47 -23.62
N PHE A 104 5.64 8.49 -23.89
CA PHE A 104 4.49 8.21 -23.02
C PHE A 104 4.82 7.01 -22.13
N THR A 105 4.62 7.16 -20.83
CA THR A 105 4.89 6.13 -19.80
C THR A 105 4.19 4.81 -20.16
N TYR A 106 2.92 4.87 -20.56
CA TYR A 106 2.15 3.69 -20.96
C TYR A 106 2.74 2.96 -22.18
N ASP A 107 3.28 3.68 -23.17
CA ASP A 107 3.87 3.08 -24.37
C ASP A 107 5.21 2.41 -24.04
N VAL A 108 6.00 3.02 -23.16
CA VAL A 108 7.26 2.47 -22.65
C VAL A 108 7.01 1.21 -21.82
N ASP A 109 6.01 1.23 -20.94
CA ASP A 109 5.66 0.07 -20.11
C ASP A 109 5.07 -1.08 -20.94
N ASN A 110 4.17 -0.77 -21.88
CA ASN A 110 3.64 -1.76 -22.81
C ASN A 110 4.75 -2.37 -23.69
N PHE A 111 5.75 -1.58 -24.08
CA PHE A 111 6.92 -2.09 -24.81
C PHE A 111 7.78 -3.02 -23.96
N LEU A 112 8.12 -2.61 -22.73
CA LEU A 112 8.90 -3.45 -21.81
C LEU A 112 8.18 -4.77 -21.50
N TRP A 113 6.86 -4.71 -21.28
CA TRP A 113 6.03 -5.88 -21.06
C TRP A 113 6.03 -6.83 -22.27
N ARG A 114 5.87 -6.29 -23.49
CA ARG A 114 5.96 -7.08 -24.74
C ARG A 114 7.32 -7.74 -24.90
N MET A 115 8.40 -7.04 -24.56
CA MET A 115 9.77 -7.55 -24.62
C MET A 115 9.97 -8.72 -23.64
N GLU A 116 9.52 -8.58 -22.39
CA GLU A 116 9.60 -9.66 -21.41
C GLU A 116 8.81 -10.89 -21.86
N ASN A 117 7.59 -10.70 -22.38
CA ASN A 117 6.78 -11.78 -22.88
C ASN A 117 7.39 -12.46 -24.13
N TYR A 118 8.00 -11.68 -25.02
CA TYR A 118 8.72 -12.21 -26.17
C TYR A 118 9.93 -13.04 -25.76
N PHE A 119 10.75 -12.54 -24.84
CA PHE A 119 11.90 -13.29 -24.33
C PHE A 119 11.47 -14.56 -23.59
N TYR A 120 10.39 -14.47 -22.82
CA TYR A 120 9.79 -15.63 -22.15
C TYR A 120 9.34 -16.69 -23.17
N ALA A 121 8.63 -16.29 -24.23
CA ALA A 121 8.20 -17.18 -25.30
C ALA A 121 9.39 -17.77 -26.10
N LYS A 122 10.49 -17.03 -26.23
CA LYS A 122 11.75 -17.51 -26.84
C LYS A 122 12.64 -18.30 -25.87
N GLY A 123 12.22 -18.54 -24.62
CA GLY A 123 13.04 -19.25 -23.63
C GLY A 123 14.33 -18.51 -23.22
N ILE A 124 14.42 -17.20 -23.52
CA ILE A 124 15.56 -16.37 -23.14
C ILE A 124 15.35 -15.94 -21.68
N THR A 125 15.89 -16.73 -20.75
CA THR A 125 15.88 -16.45 -19.32
C THR A 125 17.17 -15.80 -18.84
N ASP A 126 18.26 -15.94 -19.61
CA ASP A 126 19.55 -15.32 -19.31
C ASP A 126 19.54 -13.82 -19.65
N TYR A 127 19.70 -12.98 -18.63
CA TYR A 127 19.67 -11.53 -18.72
C TYR A 127 20.86 -10.93 -19.50
N THR A 128 21.98 -11.67 -19.60
CA THR A 128 23.17 -11.23 -20.34
C THR A 128 22.98 -11.28 -21.85
N VAL A 129 22.11 -12.17 -22.33
CA VAL A 129 21.75 -12.33 -23.75
C VAL A 129 20.67 -11.33 -24.18
N LYS A 130 19.80 -10.89 -23.25
CA LYS A 130 18.71 -9.93 -23.51
C LYS A 130 19.20 -8.52 -23.90
N VAL A 131 20.36 -8.12 -23.40
CA VAL A 131 20.88 -6.74 -23.51
C VAL A 131 22.24 -6.69 -24.22
N GLN A 132 22.44 -7.50 -25.26
CA GLN A 132 23.65 -7.40 -26.07
C GLN A 132 23.62 -6.12 -26.94
N ASP A 133 23.90 -4.99 -26.31
CA ASP A 133 24.11 -3.72 -26.99
C ASP A 133 25.56 -3.66 -27.49
N LYS A 134 25.74 -3.56 -28.82
CA LYS A 134 27.05 -3.42 -29.45
C LYS A 134 27.70 -2.04 -29.22
N ARG A 135 27.01 -1.07 -28.62
CA ARG A 135 27.50 0.31 -28.44
C ARG A 135 27.62 0.78 -26.99
N HIS A 136 27.03 0.08 -26.01
CA HIS A 136 27.13 0.45 -24.59
C HIS A 136 27.49 -0.74 -23.70
N SER A 137 28.76 -0.84 -23.34
CA SER A 137 29.34 -1.87 -22.44
C SER A 137 28.99 -1.74 -20.95
N GLU A 138 27.92 -1.01 -20.60
CA GLU A 138 27.59 -0.61 -19.21
C GLU A 138 26.22 -1.07 -18.71
N ILE A 139 25.45 -1.83 -19.50
CA ILE A 139 24.18 -2.39 -19.05
C ILE A 139 24.37 -3.89 -18.88
N ARG A 140 24.53 -4.33 -17.63
CA ARG A 140 24.87 -5.72 -17.29
C ARG A 140 23.64 -6.55 -16.95
N THR A 141 22.52 -5.89 -16.63
CA THR A 141 21.28 -6.56 -16.24
C THR A 141 20.07 -6.00 -16.97
N TRP A 142 19.03 -6.83 -17.10
CA TRP A 142 17.73 -6.40 -17.62
C TRP A 142 17.10 -5.28 -16.79
N GLN A 143 17.30 -5.31 -15.47
CA GLN A 143 16.81 -4.28 -14.57
C GLN A 143 17.49 -2.92 -14.81
N GLU A 144 18.81 -2.90 -15.03
CA GLU A 144 19.53 -1.69 -15.42
C GLU A 144 19.05 -1.13 -16.76
N PHE A 145 18.75 -2.00 -17.72
CA PHE A 145 18.15 -1.62 -19.00
C PHE A 145 16.79 -0.95 -18.79
N GLN A 146 15.90 -1.59 -18.02
CA GLN A 146 14.57 -1.04 -17.71
C GLN A 146 14.68 0.32 -17.02
N CYS A 147 15.56 0.46 -16.02
CA CYS A 147 15.77 1.72 -15.32
C CYS A 147 16.31 2.83 -16.24
N LYS A 148 17.32 2.53 -17.07
CA LYS A 148 17.88 3.50 -18.03
C LYS A 148 16.86 3.90 -19.09
N LEU A 149 16.12 2.93 -19.63
CA LEU A 149 15.11 3.18 -20.65
C LEU A 149 13.95 4.04 -20.10
N LYS A 150 13.45 3.69 -18.91
CA LYS A 150 12.43 4.49 -18.21
C LYS A 150 12.94 5.89 -17.90
N GLY A 151 14.16 6.03 -17.39
CA GLY A 151 14.75 7.34 -17.09
C GLY A 151 14.93 8.24 -18.32
N GLN A 152 15.15 7.67 -19.52
CA GLN A 152 15.31 8.44 -20.76
C GLN A 152 13.98 8.84 -21.41
N LEU A 153 12.94 8.00 -21.25
CA LEU A 153 11.70 8.14 -22.00
C LEU A 153 10.51 8.55 -21.15
N TYR A 154 10.56 8.37 -19.83
CA TYR A 154 9.52 8.88 -18.95
C TYR A 154 9.58 10.40 -18.97
N PRO A 155 8.45 11.08 -19.21
CA PRO A 155 8.40 12.51 -19.11
C PRO A 155 8.65 12.93 -17.65
N GLU A 156 9.43 13.99 -17.48
CA GLU A 156 9.87 14.53 -16.19
C GLU A 156 8.71 15.30 -15.50
N PHE A 157 7.54 14.68 -15.38
CA PHE A 157 6.44 15.24 -14.60
C PHE A 157 6.54 14.74 -13.17
N THR A 158 6.66 15.66 -12.21
CA THR A 158 6.47 15.29 -10.81
C THR A 158 4.99 14.96 -10.59
N LYS A 159 4.72 14.10 -9.60
CA LYS A 159 3.36 13.70 -9.22
C LYS A 159 2.46 14.92 -8.98
N GLU A 160 3.02 15.97 -8.38
CA GLU A 160 2.33 17.22 -8.06
C GLU A 160 1.93 17.98 -9.33
N VAL A 161 2.81 18.05 -10.34
CA VAL A 161 2.54 18.71 -11.62
C VAL A 161 1.49 17.94 -12.42
N ALA A 162 1.59 16.60 -12.45
CA ALA A 162 0.59 15.75 -13.10
C ALA A 162 -0.79 15.90 -12.44
N GLN A 163 -0.84 15.87 -11.10
CA GLN A 163 -2.08 16.06 -10.34
C GLN A 163 -2.67 17.46 -10.53
N ALA A 164 -1.85 18.51 -10.51
CA ALA A 164 -2.32 19.87 -10.74
C ALA A 164 -2.95 20.00 -12.14
N LYS A 165 -2.30 19.45 -13.17
CA LYS A 165 -2.83 19.48 -14.54
C LYS A 165 -4.09 18.62 -14.71
N LEU A 166 -4.18 17.48 -14.03
CA LEU A 166 -5.40 16.64 -14.02
C LEU A 166 -6.60 17.34 -13.37
N ARG A 167 -6.36 18.10 -12.29
CA ARG A 167 -7.44 18.87 -11.62
C ARG A 167 -8.08 19.91 -12.53
N TRP A 168 -7.31 20.47 -13.47
CA TRP A 168 -7.78 21.48 -14.42
C TRP A 168 -8.13 20.90 -15.80
N LEU A 169 -7.97 19.58 -16.00
CA LEU A 169 -8.28 18.93 -17.26
C LEU A 169 -9.80 18.77 -17.40
N THR A 170 -10.40 19.59 -18.25
CA THR A 170 -11.84 19.56 -18.56
C THR A 170 -12.03 19.12 -20.02
N GLN A 171 -13.08 18.32 -20.26
CA GLN A 171 -13.46 17.94 -21.63
C GLN A 171 -14.11 19.15 -22.28
N GLN A 172 -13.44 19.71 -23.29
CA GLN A 172 -13.99 20.78 -24.13
C GLN A 172 -14.86 20.14 -25.22
N ASP A 173 -14.38 19.99 -26.46
CA ASP A 173 -15.25 19.57 -27.58
C ASP A 173 -14.94 18.18 -28.17
N ILE A 174 -13.68 17.73 -28.16
CA ILE A 174 -13.27 16.46 -28.76
C ILE A 174 -12.81 15.49 -27.66
N VAL A 175 -13.57 14.42 -27.45
CA VAL A 175 -13.25 13.36 -26.47
C VAL A 175 -11.84 12.80 -26.70
N GLY A 176 -11.43 12.62 -27.97
CA GLY A 176 -10.10 12.12 -28.33
C GLY A 176 -8.96 13.01 -27.81
N GLU A 177 -9.14 14.33 -27.82
CA GLU A 177 -8.14 15.30 -27.34
C GLU A 177 -8.05 15.31 -25.82
N TYR A 178 -9.19 15.18 -25.13
CA TYR A 178 -9.24 15.00 -23.69
C TYR A 178 -8.55 13.71 -23.26
N VAL A 179 -8.91 12.58 -23.89
CA VAL A 179 -8.30 11.26 -23.63
C VAL A 179 -6.81 11.27 -23.91
N ARG A 180 -6.36 11.97 -24.96
CA ARG A 180 -4.94 12.15 -25.26
C ARG A 180 -4.24 12.89 -24.12
N LYS A 181 -4.66 14.11 -23.78
CA LYS A 181 -4.05 14.90 -22.68
C LYS A 181 -4.11 14.20 -21.32
N PHE A 182 -5.19 13.48 -21.04
CA PHE A 182 -5.31 12.65 -19.85
C PHE A 182 -4.22 11.55 -19.82
N LYS A 183 -4.04 10.82 -20.94
CA LYS A 183 -3.00 9.79 -21.07
C LYS A 183 -1.58 10.35 -20.91
N GLU A 184 -1.32 11.57 -21.36
CA GLU A 184 0.00 12.22 -21.20
C GLU A 184 0.31 12.55 -19.73
N LEU A 185 -0.71 12.70 -18.89
CA LEU A 185 -0.60 13.04 -17.47
C LEU A 185 -0.66 11.83 -16.53
N MET A 186 -1.00 10.65 -17.06
CA MET A 186 -0.98 9.40 -16.31
C MET A 186 0.46 8.88 -16.27
N LEU A 187 1.15 9.15 -15.16
CA LEU A 187 2.46 8.59 -14.82
C LEU A 187 2.36 7.09 -14.54
#